data_AF-A0A7K2VI50-F1
#
_entry.id   AF-A0A7K2VI50-F1
#
_cell.length_a   1.000
_cell.length_b   1.000
_cell.length_c   1.000
_cell.angle_alpha   90.00
_cell.angle_beta   90.00
_cell.angle_gamma   90.00
#
_symmetry.space_group_name_H-M   'P 1'
#
loop_
_entity.id
_entity.type
_entity.pdbx_description
1 polymer ?
#
loop_
_entity_poly.entity_id
_entity_poly.type
_entity_poly.pdbx_seq_one_letter_code
_entity_poly.pdbx_strand_id
1 'polypeptide(L)'
;MRHILGRPRRRLLALVGTAALALGGAVALPGTAEAANVLTNPGFESGGLSPWTCSGNLGSVVSSPVHGGSKALQGAVSSSDTAQCAQTVAVKPNTAYTLSGWVRGSYVYLGVDGGASTWTSSPSAYSQLTVSFTTGASQTSATVYVHGWYAQGSYQADDISLDGPGGGGGGDTQAPSTPTGLTSTGKTSGSVSLQWNAATDNVGVTAYDIYSGSNQVLSVSGTTATVSGLSPSTAYTFTVKARDAAGNTSGASNSVSVTTSAGSGGGTGFKQAAPYLYEGWGDPPNPATVMNATGVKWFTMAFVLDSGGCNPAWDGSRPLTGGADQSAINQIRSAGGDIVPSFGGWQGSKLGANCSSAGALAGAIQKVIDAYSLKSIDMDIENTDEFENEAVQAKILTALKTVKANNPGLKTIVTFGTTTTGPTYYGNRLIEQAKSIGADIDVFTIMPFDFGGGSDMYGNTVNAAEGLKAKLKSTFGWDDATAYSHIGISGMNGLSDQQENTTPEIWTKIRDWSNSHHIARLAYWAVNRDRPCAGGGVVSNCSGINQSNWQFTSITAGFTG
;
A
#
# COMPACT_ATOMS: atom_id res chain seq x y z
N MET A 1 82.78 34.26 -8.98
CA MET A 1 83.38 33.32 -7.99
C MET A 1 82.30 32.90 -7.00
N ARG A 2 82.38 31.66 -6.46
CA ARG A 2 81.44 31.04 -5.48
C ARG A 2 80.03 30.78 -6.07
N HIS A 3 79.43 29.57 -6.10
CA HIS A 3 79.23 28.50 -5.09
C HIS A 3 78.20 28.93 -4.01
N ILE A 4 77.20 28.14 -3.57
CA ILE A 4 76.66 26.79 -3.92
C ILE A 4 75.20 26.71 -3.35
N LEU A 5 74.24 25.78 -3.56
CA LEU A 5 74.12 24.37 -4.01
C LEU A 5 72.70 24.15 -4.63
N GLY A 6 72.27 22.89 -4.89
CA GLY A 6 70.85 22.50 -4.78
C GLY A 6 70.12 22.01 -6.06
N ARG A 7 69.73 20.72 -6.08
CA ARG A 7 68.81 20.05 -7.03
C ARG A 7 67.81 19.20 -6.20
N PRO A 8 66.69 18.67 -6.73
CA PRO A 8 65.69 19.25 -7.66
C PRO A 8 64.23 18.87 -7.26
N ARG A 9 63.19 19.31 -8.01
CA ARG A 9 62.18 18.38 -8.61
C ARG A 9 61.09 19.03 -9.50
N ARG A 10 60.81 18.31 -10.60
CA ARG A 10 59.59 18.24 -11.44
C ARG A 10 59.20 19.44 -12.34
N ARG A 11 58.48 19.05 -13.40
CA ARG A 11 57.93 19.81 -14.55
C ARG A 11 56.41 20.07 -14.29
N LEU A 12 55.60 20.74 -15.11
CA LEU A 12 55.60 20.94 -16.56
C LEU A 12 54.77 22.19 -16.96
N LEU A 13 54.96 22.71 -18.18
CA LEU A 13 54.18 23.86 -18.71
C LEU A 13 52.87 23.42 -19.38
N ALA A 14 51.93 24.36 -19.51
CA ALA A 14 50.77 24.28 -20.40
C ALA A 14 50.73 25.52 -21.32
N LEU A 15 50.17 25.38 -22.52
CA LEU A 15 50.05 26.49 -23.48
C LEU A 15 48.80 26.30 -24.37
N VAL A 16 48.02 27.39 -24.46
CA VAL A 16 47.01 27.84 -25.44
C VAL A 16 46.64 26.89 -26.60
N GLY A 17 45.33 26.76 -26.87
CA GLY A 17 44.77 26.05 -28.02
C GLY A 17 44.19 26.95 -29.13
N THR A 18 43.60 26.31 -30.14
CA THR A 18 42.89 26.93 -31.28
C THR A 18 41.60 26.16 -31.57
N ALA A 19 40.57 26.87 -32.07
CA ALA A 19 39.27 26.27 -32.38
C ALA A 19 39.14 25.90 -33.87
N ALA A 20 38.43 24.81 -34.14
CA ALA A 20 37.96 24.43 -35.48
C ALA A 20 36.57 23.79 -35.37
N LEU A 21 35.65 24.15 -36.26
CA LEU A 21 34.37 23.44 -36.41
C LEU A 21 34.60 22.14 -37.19
N ALA A 22 34.03 21.05 -36.72
CA ALA A 22 33.91 19.80 -37.47
C ALA A 22 32.47 19.28 -37.36
N LEU A 23 31.85 18.94 -38.49
CA LEU A 23 30.58 18.22 -38.49
C LEU A 23 30.86 16.76 -38.08
N GLY A 24 30.72 16.48 -36.79
CA GLY A 24 30.73 15.11 -36.27
C GLY A 24 29.46 14.38 -36.68
N GLY A 25 29.47 13.75 -37.86
CA GLY A 25 28.41 12.82 -38.26
C GLY A 25 28.38 11.64 -37.29
N ALA A 26 27.37 11.58 -36.43
CA ALA A 26 27.19 10.49 -35.49
C ALA A 26 26.81 9.21 -36.25
N VAL A 27 27.82 8.41 -36.60
CA VAL A 27 27.62 7.02 -37.01
C VAL A 27 27.06 6.29 -35.80
N ALA A 28 25.73 6.11 -35.78
CA ALA A 28 25.09 5.22 -34.84
C ALA A 28 25.62 3.80 -35.12
N LEU A 29 26.53 3.33 -34.27
CA LEU A 29 26.81 1.90 -34.16
C LEU A 29 25.45 1.21 -33.92
N PRO A 30 25.10 0.15 -34.67
CA PRO A 30 23.91 -0.60 -34.37
C PRO A 30 24.06 -1.16 -32.96
N GLY A 31 23.24 -0.67 -32.03
CA GLY A 31 23.16 -1.25 -30.69
C GLY A 31 22.87 -2.74 -30.84
N THR A 32 23.60 -3.56 -30.11
CA THR A 32 23.35 -5.01 -30.06
C THR A 32 21.93 -5.21 -29.54
N ALA A 33 20.99 -5.48 -30.46
CA ALA A 33 19.62 -5.80 -30.11
C ALA A 33 19.66 -7.08 -29.26
N GLU A 34 19.35 -6.96 -27.97
CA GLU A 34 19.33 -8.11 -27.07
C GLU A 34 18.29 -9.10 -27.58
N ALA A 35 18.70 -10.36 -27.70
CA ALA A 35 17.84 -11.41 -28.20
C ALA A 35 16.76 -11.69 -27.15
N ALA A 36 15.51 -11.40 -27.47
CA ALA A 36 14.39 -11.76 -26.62
C ALA A 36 14.21 -13.29 -26.63
N ASN A 37 14.02 -13.88 -25.46
CA ASN A 37 13.52 -15.25 -25.35
C ASN A 37 12.13 -15.31 -25.98
N VAL A 38 11.96 -16.12 -27.03
CA VAL A 38 10.67 -16.23 -27.75
C VAL A 38 9.73 -17.28 -27.14
N LEU A 39 10.14 -17.97 -26.06
CA LEU A 39 9.32 -18.95 -25.35
C LEU A 39 8.41 -18.27 -24.32
N THR A 40 7.15 -18.72 -24.26
CA THR A 40 6.21 -18.32 -23.21
C THR A 40 6.32 -19.25 -22.00
N ASN A 41 6.18 -18.73 -20.79
CA ASN A 41 6.32 -19.49 -19.53
C ASN A 41 7.64 -20.31 -19.44
N PRO A 42 8.83 -19.71 -19.68
CA PRO A 42 10.12 -20.42 -19.83
C PRO A 42 10.66 -21.07 -18.54
N GLY A 43 10.41 -20.45 -17.38
CA GLY A 43 10.75 -20.96 -16.04
C GLY A 43 9.52 -21.44 -15.24
N PHE A 44 8.40 -21.72 -15.91
CA PHE A 44 7.19 -22.29 -15.30
C PHE A 44 6.54 -21.48 -14.15
N GLU A 45 6.96 -20.22 -13.93
CA GLU A 45 6.50 -19.30 -12.88
C GLU A 45 4.99 -19.00 -12.89
N SER A 46 4.27 -19.28 -13.99
CA SER A 46 2.80 -19.20 -13.99
C SER A 46 2.13 -20.21 -13.04
N GLY A 47 2.86 -21.19 -12.53
CA GLY A 47 2.36 -22.29 -11.71
C GLY A 47 1.67 -23.40 -12.51
N GLY A 48 1.54 -23.24 -13.83
CA GLY A 48 1.06 -24.26 -14.76
C GLY A 48 2.07 -24.57 -15.86
N LEU A 49 1.84 -25.67 -16.59
CA LEU A 49 2.70 -26.06 -17.72
C LEU A 49 2.44 -25.20 -18.97
N SER A 50 1.20 -24.76 -19.19
CA SER A 50 0.78 -24.04 -20.40
C SER A 50 1.71 -22.87 -20.75
N PRO A 51 2.12 -22.69 -22.02
CA PRO A 51 1.70 -23.44 -23.21
C PRO A 51 2.53 -24.71 -23.51
N TRP A 52 3.42 -25.15 -22.61
CA TRP A 52 4.12 -26.42 -22.78
C TRP A 52 3.14 -27.60 -22.69
N THR A 53 3.30 -28.58 -23.59
CA THR A 53 2.59 -29.85 -23.57
C THR A 53 3.56 -30.98 -23.25
N CYS A 54 3.17 -31.90 -22.37
CA CYS A 54 4.04 -32.98 -21.90
C CYS A 54 3.44 -34.36 -22.21
N SER A 55 4.24 -35.26 -22.78
CA SER A 55 3.81 -36.62 -23.14
C SER A 55 3.32 -37.42 -21.92
N GLY A 56 2.32 -38.26 -22.14
CA GLY A 56 1.66 -39.07 -21.10
C GLY A 56 0.98 -38.29 -19.95
N ASN A 57 0.88 -36.96 -20.04
CA ASN A 57 0.62 -36.06 -18.90
C ASN A 57 1.65 -36.21 -17.75
N LEU A 58 2.89 -36.59 -18.08
CA LEU A 58 3.97 -36.85 -17.11
C LEU A 58 4.71 -35.57 -16.65
N GLY A 59 4.32 -34.41 -17.16
CA GLY A 59 4.83 -33.12 -16.71
C GLY A 59 4.14 -32.62 -15.44
N SER A 60 4.88 -31.88 -14.62
CA SER A 60 4.39 -31.22 -13.41
C SER A 60 5.22 -29.96 -13.11
N VAL A 61 4.63 -28.97 -12.43
CA VAL A 61 5.40 -27.81 -11.93
C VAL A 61 5.74 -28.04 -10.47
N VAL A 62 7.02 -27.93 -10.12
CA VAL A 62 7.54 -28.09 -8.74
C VAL A 62 8.07 -26.76 -8.21
N SER A 63 8.15 -26.60 -6.89
CA SER A 63 8.77 -25.43 -6.24
C SER A 63 10.12 -25.73 -5.56
N SER A 64 10.63 -26.96 -5.74
CA SER A 64 11.99 -27.37 -5.40
C SER A 64 12.24 -28.72 -6.08
N PRO A 65 13.42 -28.96 -6.70
CA PRO A 65 14.51 -28.01 -6.91
C PRO A 65 14.19 -27.00 -8.03
N VAL A 66 14.60 -25.74 -7.85
CA VAL A 66 14.53 -24.68 -8.87
C VAL A 66 15.93 -24.11 -9.11
N HIS A 67 16.16 -23.53 -10.27
CA HIS A 67 17.38 -22.79 -10.62
C HIS A 67 17.10 -21.29 -10.56
N GLY A 68 16.06 -20.85 -11.28
CA GLY A 68 15.51 -19.51 -11.22
C GLY A 68 14.32 -19.40 -10.27
N GLY A 69 13.78 -18.18 -10.17
CA GLY A 69 12.44 -17.88 -9.66
C GLY A 69 11.97 -18.64 -8.40
N SER A 70 10.87 -19.37 -8.55
CA SER A 70 10.11 -20.08 -7.53
C SER A 70 9.48 -21.40 -8.03
N LYS A 71 9.61 -21.71 -9.32
CA LYS A 71 9.08 -22.88 -10.02
C LYS A 71 10.14 -23.53 -10.91
N ALA A 72 9.88 -24.77 -11.32
CA ALA A 72 10.57 -25.47 -12.40
C ALA A 72 9.65 -26.55 -12.97
N LEU A 73 9.92 -27.03 -14.19
CA LEU A 73 9.31 -28.24 -14.72
C LEU A 73 9.94 -29.47 -14.08
N GLN A 74 9.11 -30.47 -13.79
CA GLN A 74 9.54 -31.85 -13.55
C GLN A 74 8.80 -32.81 -14.50
N GLY A 75 9.55 -33.57 -15.29
CA GLY A 75 9.04 -34.66 -16.12
C GLY A 75 9.25 -36.02 -15.46
N ALA A 76 8.15 -36.74 -15.20
CA ALA A 76 8.13 -38.04 -14.52
C ALA A 76 8.32 -39.21 -15.51
N VAL A 77 9.56 -39.46 -15.90
CA VAL A 77 9.93 -40.46 -16.92
C VAL A 77 9.48 -41.88 -16.54
N SER A 78 8.98 -42.64 -17.52
CA SER A 78 8.54 -44.02 -17.36
C SER A 78 9.38 -45.01 -18.18
N SER A 79 9.00 -46.29 -18.20
CA SER A 79 9.61 -47.30 -19.07
C SER A 79 9.16 -47.22 -20.53
N SER A 80 8.07 -46.50 -20.83
CA SER A 80 7.46 -46.41 -22.17
C SER A 80 7.35 -44.99 -22.72
N ASP A 81 7.71 -43.96 -21.94
CA ASP A 81 7.59 -42.54 -22.29
C ASP A 81 8.71 -41.75 -21.58
N THR A 82 9.42 -40.89 -22.33
CA THR A 82 10.53 -40.02 -21.86
C THR A 82 10.07 -38.78 -21.08
N ALA A 83 8.75 -38.61 -20.88
CA ALA A 83 8.14 -37.41 -20.31
C ALA A 83 8.59 -36.12 -21.03
N GLN A 84 8.57 -36.17 -22.37
CA GLN A 84 8.94 -35.04 -23.22
C GLN A 84 7.95 -33.89 -23.08
N CYS A 85 8.45 -32.73 -22.66
CA CYS A 85 7.72 -31.48 -22.64
C CYS A 85 8.18 -30.59 -23.79
N ALA A 86 7.24 -30.07 -24.57
CA ALA A 86 7.52 -29.31 -25.79
C ALA A 86 6.67 -28.04 -25.90
N GLN A 87 7.19 -27.05 -26.62
CA GLN A 87 6.50 -25.81 -26.98
C GLN A 87 6.77 -25.46 -28.44
N THR A 88 5.71 -25.28 -29.23
CA THR A 88 5.81 -24.74 -30.59
C THR A 88 5.68 -23.23 -30.56
N VAL A 89 6.65 -22.53 -31.14
CA VAL A 89 6.72 -21.07 -31.21
C VAL A 89 6.96 -20.61 -32.64
N ALA A 90 6.61 -19.37 -32.94
CA ALA A 90 6.84 -18.78 -34.25
C ALA A 90 8.29 -18.28 -34.38
N VAL A 91 8.89 -18.50 -35.55
CA VAL A 91 10.28 -18.13 -35.89
C VAL A 91 10.32 -17.48 -37.28
N LYS A 92 11.37 -16.72 -37.57
CA LYS A 92 11.59 -16.16 -38.91
C LYS A 92 12.31 -17.18 -39.79
N PRO A 93 12.07 -17.26 -41.12
CA PRO A 93 12.87 -18.07 -42.03
C PRO A 93 14.33 -17.61 -42.16
N ASN A 94 15.23 -18.49 -42.59
CA ASN A 94 16.67 -18.21 -42.81
C ASN A 94 17.39 -17.51 -41.63
N THR A 95 16.97 -17.79 -40.40
CA THR A 95 17.34 -17.02 -39.21
C THR A 95 17.98 -17.93 -38.17
N ALA A 96 19.09 -17.48 -37.59
CA ALA A 96 19.78 -18.19 -36.52
C ALA A 96 19.09 -17.97 -35.16
N TYR A 97 19.01 -19.05 -34.37
CA TYR A 97 18.49 -19.06 -33.01
C TYR A 97 19.39 -19.90 -32.10
N THR A 98 19.39 -19.60 -30.81
CA THR A 98 20.05 -20.39 -29.77
C THR A 98 19.04 -20.85 -28.73
N LEU A 99 18.83 -22.15 -28.62
CA LEU A 99 18.07 -22.78 -27.55
C LEU A 99 19.02 -23.07 -26.38
N SER A 100 18.68 -22.64 -25.18
CA SER A 100 19.35 -23.04 -23.94
C SER A 100 18.35 -23.36 -22.83
N GLY A 101 18.80 -23.99 -21.75
CA GLY A 101 17.98 -24.26 -20.58
C GLY A 101 18.75 -25.01 -19.50
N TRP A 102 18.36 -24.82 -18.25
CA TRP A 102 19.01 -25.44 -17.10
C TRP A 102 18.30 -26.74 -16.76
N VAL A 103 19.04 -27.86 -16.77
CA VAL A 103 18.49 -29.20 -16.57
C VAL A 103 19.16 -29.95 -15.42
N ARG A 104 18.41 -30.84 -14.77
CA ARG A 104 18.85 -31.70 -13.66
C ARG A 104 18.24 -33.10 -13.80
N GLY A 105 18.96 -34.14 -13.41
CA GLY A 105 18.51 -35.53 -13.50
C GLY A 105 19.30 -36.35 -14.52
N SER A 106 18.86 -37.58 -14.78
CA SER A 106 19.60 -38.54 -15.60
C SER A 106 19.17 -38.53 -17.06
N TYR A 107 20.14 -38.35 -17.95
CA TYR A 107 20.03 -38.38 -19.41
C TYR A 107 18.97 -37.42 -19.93
N VAL A 108 19.11 -36.14 -19.57
CA VAL A 108 18.21 -35.07 -20.00
C VAL A 108 18.68 -34.49 -21.32
N TYR A 109 17.77 -34.41 -22.29
CA TYR A 109 17.97 -33.89 -23.64
C TYR A 109 17.24 -32.55 -23.78
N LEU A 110 17.84 -31.62 -24.52
CA LEU A 110 17.26 -30.34 -24.93
C LEU A 110 17.45 -30.19 -26.44
N GLY A 111 16.41 -29.84 -27.19
CA GLY A 111 16.52 -29.76 -28.65
C GLY A 111 15.34 -29.15 -29.38
N VAL A 112 15.45 -29.16 -30.70
CA VAL A 112 14.41 -28.70 -31.64
C VAL A 112 13.92 -29.90 -32.44
N ASP A 113 12.60 -30.01 -32.60
CA ASP A 113 11.98 -31.09 -33.38
C ASP A 113 12.44 -31.06 -34.84
N GLY A 114 12.76 -32.23 -35.39
CA GLY A 114 13.41 -32.40 -36.69
C GLY A 114 14.77 -31.72 -36.85
N GLY A 115 15.37 -31.18 -35.77
CA GLY A 115 16.52 -30.29 -35.80
C GLY A 115 17.67 -30.70 -34.88
N ALA A 116 18.39 -29.71 -34.36
CA ALA A 116 19.56 -29.91 -33.51
C ALA A 116 19.17 -30.17 -32.04
N SER A 117 19.95 -30.99 -31.34
CA SER A 117 19.76 -31.30 -29.92
C SER A 117 21.08 -31.55 -29.19
N THR A 118 21.03 -31.54 -27.86
CA THR A 118 22.15 -31.75 -26.94
C THR A 118 21.65 -32.44 -25.66
N TRP A 119 22.53 -33.01 -24.85
CA TRP A 119 22.14 -33.76 -23.64
C TRP A 119 23.22 -33.77 -22.55
N THR A 120 22.81 -34.12 -21.33
CA THR A 120 23.68 -34.22 -20.13
C THR A 120 23.51 -35.57 -19.43
N SER A 121 24.56 -36.07 -18.78
CA SER A 121 24.61 -37.46 -18.28
C SER A 121 23.79 -37.71 -17.01
N SER A 122 24.24 -37.23 -15.85
CA SER A 122 23.50 -37.28 -14.58
C SER A 122 23.90 -36.13 -13.64
N PRO A 123 23.79 -34.84 -14.04
CA PRO A 123 24.15 -33.72 -13.20
C PRO A 123 23.26 -33.68 -11.94
N SER A 124 23.91 -33.72 -10.78
CA SER A 124 23.26 -33.69 -9.46
C SER A 124 22.90 -32.28 -9.00
N ALA A 125 23.41 -31.24 -9.66
CA ALA A 125 22.92 -29.86 -9.62
C ALA A 125 22.33 -29.50 -11.01
N TYR A 126 21.77 -28.30 -11.15
CA TYR A 126 21.38 -27.82 -12.49
C TYR A 126 22.63 -27.55 -13.35
N SER A 127 22.57 -27.95 -14.62
CA SER A 127 23.58 -27.64 -15.64
C SER A 127 22.91 -27.06 -16.88
N GLN A 128 23.45 -25.98 -17.45
CA GLN A 128 22.93 -25.41 -18.69
C GLN A 128 23.28 -26.30 -19.89
N LEU A 129 22.27 -26.65 -20.68
CA LEU A 129 22.41 -27.14 -22.03
C LEU A 129 22.18 -25.99 -23.01
N THR A 130 22.90 -26.01 -24.14
CA THR A 130 22.77 -25.01 -25.21
C THR A 130 22.98 -25.66 -26.57
N VAL A 131 22.15 -25.31 -27.56
CA VAL A 131 22.24 -25.73 -28.96
C VAL A 131 21.74 -24.62 -29.88
N SER A 132 22.46 -24.32 -30.96
CA SER A 132 22.05 -23.33 -31.95
C SER A 132 21.59 -24.00 -33.25
N PHE A 133 20.65 -23.37 -33.94
CA PHE A 133 20.15 -23.81 -35.25
C PHE A 133 19.89 -22.62 -36.16
N THR A 134 19.59 -22.89 -37.43
CA THR A 134 19.11 -21.88 -38.39
C THR A 134 17.88 -22.43 -39.08
N THR A 135 16.84 -21.62 -39.18
CA THR A 135 15.55 -22.00 -39.76
C THR A 135 15.62 -22.14 -41.27
N GLY A 136 14.82 -23.07 -41.82
CA GLY A 136 14.68 -23.25 -43.27
C GLY A 136 14.08 -22.02 -43.98
N ALA A 137 14.26 -21.95 -45.29
CA ALA A 137 13.87 -20.78 -46.10
C ALA A 137 12.36 -20.47 -46.16
N SER A 138 11.51 -21.40 -45.72
CA SER A 138 10.07 -21.25 -45.58
C SER A 138 9.57 -21.56 -44.15
N GLN A 139 10.47 -21.74 -43.19
CA GLN A 139 10.13 -22.16 -41.83
C GLN A 139 9.69 -20.97 -40.98
N THR A 140 8.40 -20.95 -40.60
CA THR A 140 7.78 -19.91 -39.77
C THR A 140 7.46 -20.38 -38.34
N SER A 141 7.71 -21.65 -38.02
CA SER A 141 7.53 -22.22 -36.68
C SER A 141 8.67 -23.20 -36.31
N ALA A 142 8.92 -23.35 -35.02
CA ALA A 142 9.83 -24.34 -34.46
C ALA A 142 9.24 -24.91 -33.17
N THR A 143 9.36 -26.23 -32.97
CA THR A 143 9.00 -26.87 -31.71
C THR A 143 10.27 -27.17 -30.93
N VAL A 144 10.43 -26.55 -29.77
CA VAL A 144 11.50 -26.89 -28.83
C VAL A 144 11.00 -27.95 -27.85
N TYR A 145 11.90 -28.81 -27.38
CA TYR A 145 11.58 -29.88 -26.43
C TYR A 145 12.67 -30.06 -25.38
N VAL A 146 12.25 -30.57 -24.22
CA VAL A 146 13.10 -31.17 -23.19
C VAL A 146 12.53 -32.54 -22.79
N HIS A 147 13.39 -33.55 -22.61
CA HIS A 147 12.96 -34.89 -22.19
C HIS A 147 14.04 -35.64 -21.41
N GLY A 148 13.65 -36.64 -20.60
CA GLY A 148 14.59 -37.56 -19.95
C GLY A 148 14.85 -38.80 -20.80
N TRP A 149 15.37 -39.87 -20.20
CA TRP A 149 15.58 -41.16 -20.88
C TRP A 149 14.84 -42.30 -20.18
N TYR A 150 14.35 -43.26 -20.97
CA TYR A 150 13.50 -44.36 -20.50
C TYR A 150 14.03 -45.04 -19.23
N ALA A 151 13.14 -45.17 -18.23
CA ALA A 151 13.38 -45.73 -16.91
C ALA A 151 14.51 -45.07 -16.06
N GLN A 152 14.99 -43.86 -16.39
CA GLN A 152 16.02 -43.16 -15.62
C GLN A 152 15.49 -42.29 -14.46
N GLY A 153 14.17 -42.30 -14.21
CA GLY A 153 13.51 -41.50 -13.19
C GLY A 153 13.27 -40.05 -13.62
N SER A 154 12.71 -39.23 -12.72
CA SER A 154 12.33 -37.86 -13.06
C SER A 154 13.52 -36.96 -13.38
N TYR A 155 13.35 -36.08 -14.37
CA TYR A 155 14.22 -34.93 -14.61
C TYR A 155 13.54 -33.63 -14.16
N GLN A 156 14.32 -32.57 -13.96
CA GLN A 156 13.82 -31.20 -13.86
C GLN A 156 14.45 -30.31 -14.92
N ALA A 157 13.72 -29.29 -15.36
CA ALA A 157 14.17 -28.29 -16.32
C ALA A 157 13.62 -26.90 -15.94
N ASP A 158 14.43 -25.87 -16.16
CA ASP A 158 14.16 -24.50 -15.71
C ASP A 158 14.88 -23.48 -16.61
N ASP A 159 14.48 -22.21 -16.53
CA ASP A 159 15.05 -21.07 -17.26
C ASP A 159 15.34 -21.38 -18.75
N ILE A 160 14.36 -21.98 -19.46
CA ILE A 160 14.54 -22.40 -20.86
C ILE A 160 14.43 -21.17 -21.79
N SER A 161 15.45 -20.89 -22.59
CA SER A 161 15.47 -19.73 -23.49
C SER A 161 15.62 -20.13 -24.96
N LEU A 162 14.77 -19.58 -25.84
CA LEU A 162 15.02 -19.60 -27.28
C LEU A 162 15.35 -18.17 -27.73
N ASP A 163 16.64 -17.89 -27.81
CA ASP A 163 17.18 -16.57 -28.11
C ASP A 163 17.25 -16.36 -29.63
N GLY A 164 16.55 -15.33 -30.10
CA GLY A 164 16.66 -14.84 -31.48
C GLY A 164 15.60 -13.77 -31.78
N PRO A 165 15.54 -13.24 -33.01
CA PRO A 165 14.53 -12.24 -33.35
C PRO A 165 13.15 -12.92 -33.41
N GLY A 166 12.21 -12.47 -32.57
CA GLY A 166 10.85 -13.00 -32.48
C GLY A 166 10.22 -13.23 -33.85
N GLY A 167 9.79 -14.47 -34.10
CA GLY A 167 9.09 -14.82 -35.33
C GLY A 167 7.71 -14.23 -35.34
N GLY A 168 7.54 -13.09 -36.00
CA GLY A 168 6.22 -12.57 -36.31
C GLY A 168 5.44 -13.63 -37.09
N GLY A 169 4.33 -14.10 -36.52
CA GLY A 169 3.57 -15.26 -36.96
C GLY A 169 3.30 -15.33 -38.45
N GLY A 170 3.75 -16.41 -39.09
CA GLY A 170 3.21 -16.91 -40.36
C GLY A 170 3.38 -16.05 -41.62
N GLY A 171 4.04 -14.88 -41.54
CA GLY A 171 4.01 -13.90 -42.62
C GLY A 171 2.69 -13.14 -42.70
N ASP A 172 1.94 -13.07 -41.59
CA ASP A 172 0.73 -12.26 -41.52
C ASP A 172 1.06 -10.77 -41.65
N THR A 173 0.23 -10.07 -42.42
CA THR A 173 0.35 -8.63 -42.70
C THR A 173 -0.97 -7.90 -42.53
N GLN A 174 -2.03 -8.62 -42.16
CA GLN A 174 -3.31 -8.03 -41.81
C GLN A 174 -3.28 -7.67 -40.32
N ALA A 175 -3.74 -6.47 -39.98
CA ALA A 175 -3.86 -6.05 -38.59
C ALA A 175 -5.22 -6.48 -38.01
N PRO A 176 -5.28 -6.82 -36.71
CA PRO A 176 -6.54 -7.07 -36.03
C PRO A 176 -7.56 -5.95 -36.20
N SER A 177 -8.84 -6.32 -36.16
CA SER A 177 -9.93 -5.35 -36.11
C SER A 177 -9.82 -4.46 -34.86
N THR A 178 -10.32 -3.22 -34.96
CA THR A 178 -10.18 -2.24 -33.88
C THR A 178 -11.06 -2.63 -32.68
N PRO A 179 -10.52 -2.71 -31.45
CA PRO A 179 -11.32 -2.98 -30.25
C PRO A 179 -12.45 -1.97 -30.09
N THR A 180 -13.66 -2.45 -29.78
CA THR A 180 -14.86 -1.60 -29.65
C THR A 180 -15.39 -1.58 -28.23
N GLY A 181 -16.21 -0.58 -27.90
CA GLY A 181 -16.90 -0.54 -26.61
C GLY A 181 -15.98 -0.40 -25.41
N LEU A 182 -14.82 0.26 -25.56
CA LEU A 182 -13.97 0.58 -24.42
C LEU A 182 -14.78 1.43 -23.43
N THR A 183 -14.82 0.99 -22.18
CA THR A 183 -15.47 1.66 -21.06
C THR A 183 -14.64 1.53 -19.79
N SER A 184 -14.89 2.38 -18.80
CA SER A 184 -14.35 2.22 -17.46
C SER A 184 -15.37 1.53 -16.56
N THR A 185 -14.94 0.44 -15.92
CA THR A 185 -15.76 -0.38 -15.02
C THR A 185 -15.60 -0.01 -13.55
N GLY A 186 -14.59 0.80 -13.23
CA GLY A 186 -14.31 1.28 -11.87
C GLY A 186 -13.09 2.19 -11.83
N LYS A 187 -12.97 2.98 -10.76
CA LYS A 187 -11.81 3.87 -10.54
C LYS A 187 -11.55 4.09 -9.05
N THR A 188 -10.30 4.29 -8.71
CA THR A 188 -9.84 4.71 -7.38
C THR A 188 -9.09 6.05 -7.50
N SER A 189 -8.40 6.46 -6.45
CA SER A 189 -7.43 7.57 -6.49
C SER A 189 -6.16 7.22 -7.28
N GLY A 190 -5.73 5.96 -7.27
CA GLY A 190 -4.46 5.50 -7.85
C GLY A 190 -4.59 4.56 -9.05
N SER A 191 -5.82 4.22 -9.47
CA SER A 191 -6.07 3.26 -10.55
C SER A 191 -7.40 3.48 -11.28
N VAL A 192 -7.48 2.97 -12.51
CA VAL A 192 -8.69 2.91 -13.34
C VAL A 192 -8.82 1.51 -13.94
N SER A 193 -9.99 0.89 -13.76
CA SER A 193 -10.36 -0.39 -14.38
C SER A 193 -11.12 -0.15 -15.68
N LEU A 194 -10.80 -0.96 -16.69
CA LEU A 194 -11.22 -0.84 -18.08
C LEU A 194 -11.72 -2.19 -18.62
N GLN A 195 -12.68 -2.14 -19.53
CA GLN A 195 -13.20 -3.29 -20.29
C GLN A 195 -13.51 -2.88 -21.73
N TRP A 196 -13.32 -3.79 -22.68
CA TRP A 196 -13.66 -3.61 -24.10
C TRP A 196 -14.19 -4.92 -24.71
N ASN A 197 -14.76 -4.83 -25.91
CA ASN A 197 -15.10 -6.00 -26.72
C ASN A 197 -13.84 -6.56 -27.39
N ALA A 198 -13.76 -7.89 -27.52
CA ALA A 198 -12.67 -8.55 -28.21
C ALA A 198 -12.53 -8.04 -29.67
N ALA A 199 -11.29 -7.84 -30.10
CA ALA A 199 -10.94 -7.72 -31.50
C ALA A 199 -10.95 -9.10 -32.17
N THR A 200 -11.02 -9.09 -33.50
CA THR A 200 -10.99 -10.27 -34.37
C THR A 200 -9.86 -10.15 -35.37
N ASP A 201 -9.30 -11.28 -35.77
CA ASP A 201 -8.13 -11.36 -36.63
C ASP A 201 -8.19 -12.65 -37.46
N ASN A 202 -7.45 -12.73 -38.56
CA ASN A 202 -7.41 -13.88 -39.45
C ASN A 202 -6.50 -15.02 -38.95
N VAL A 203 -5.56 -14.76 -38.06
CA VAL A 203 -4.76 -15.79 -37.35
C VAL A 203 -5.08 -15.78 -35.85
N GLY A 204 -5.08 -14.61 -35.20
CA GLY A 204 -5.51 -14.46 -33.82
C GLY A 204 -4.86 -13.30 -33.07
N VAL A 205 -5.67 -12.61 -32.26
CA VAL A 205 -5.21 -11.56 -31.33
C VAL A 205 -4.50 -12.19 -30.14
N THR A 206 -3.26 -11.80 -29.88
CA THR A 206 -2.45 -12.31 -28.75
C THR A 206 -2.44 -11.35 -27.56
N ALA A 207 -2.58 -10.05 -27.83
CA ALA A 207 -2.47 -9.01 -26.82
C ALA A 207 -3.34 -7.79 -27.14
N TYR A 208 -3.60 -7.01 -26.09
CA TYR A 208 -4.19 -5.68 -26.13
C TYR A 208 -3.23 -4.72 -25.42
N ASP A 209 -2.79 -3.69 -26.12
CA ASP A 209 -1.96 -2.61 -25.60
C ASP A 209 -2.86 -1.46 -25.11
N ILE A 210 -2.76 -1.09 -23.83
CA ILE A 210 -3.50 0.02 -23.24
C ILE A 210 -2.62 1.27 -23.30
N TYR A 211 -3.16 2.35 -23.85
CA TYR A 211 -2.51 3.66 -23.93
C TYR A 211 -3.21 4.67 -23.02
N SER A 212 -2.43 5.53 -22.37
CA SER A 212 -2.87 6.75 -21.69
C SER A 212 -2.31 7.96 -22.46
N GLY A 213 -3.18 8.67 -23.18
CA GLY A 213 -2.75 9.63 -24.21
C GLY A 213 -1.94 8.92 -25.30
N SER A 214 -0.72 9.37 -25.56
CA SER A 214 0.22 8.74 -26.49
C SER A 214 0.99 7.55 -25.91
N ASN A 215 1.01 7.39 -24.59
CA ASN A 215 1.98 6.53 -23.92
C ASN A 215 1.35 5.17 -23.62
N GLN A 216 1.99 4.08 -24.03
CA GLN A 216 1.57 2.75 -23.60
C GLN A 216 1.83 2.59 -22.10
N VAL A 217 0.82 2.12 -21.36
CA VAL A 217 0.87 1.95 -19.89
C VAL A 217 0.72 0.50 -19.45
N LEU A 218 0.19 -0.38 -20.31
CA LEU A 218 0.03 -1.81 -20.01
C LEU A 218 -0.08 -2.63 -21.31
N SER A 219 0.14 -3.94 -21.22
CA SER A 219 -0.24 -4.94 -22.23
C SER A 219 -0.86 -6.15 -21.52
N VAL A 220 -1.97 -6.68 -22.03
CA VAL A 220 -2.70 -7.85 -21.47
C VAL A 220 -3.19 -8.77 -22.58
N SER A 221 -3.44 -10.05 -22.31
CA SER A 221 -4.08 -10.97 -23.26
C SER A 221 -5.62 -10.99 -23.19
N GLY A 222 -6.21 -10.56 -22.06
CA GLY A 222 -7.65 -10.50 -21.85
C GLY A 222 -8.30 -9.20 -22.36
N THR A 223 -9.63 -9.12 -22.27
CA THR A 223 -10.43 -7.94 -22.66
C THR A 223 -10.74 -6.97 -21.50
N THR A 224 -9.99 -7.08 -20.41
CA THR A 224 -10.08 -6.23 -19.23
C THR A 224 -8.69 -5.87 -18.72
N ALA A 225 -8.56 -4.70 -18.09
CA ALA A 225 -7.33 -4.24 -17.47
C ALA A 225 -7.62 -3.36 -16.24
N THR A 226 -6.65 -3.22 -15.36
CA THR A 226 -6.59 -2.13 -14.37
C THR A 226 -5.25 -1.43 -14.50
N VAL A 227 -5.28 -0.16 -14.90
CA VAL A 227 -4.09 0.71 -14.93
C VAL A 227 -3.91 1.29 -13.54
N SER A 228 -2.73 1.11 -12.96
CA SER A 228 -2.38 1.53 -11.59
C SER A 228 -1.19 2.50 -11.61
N GLY A 229 -0.92 3.16 -10.47
CA GLY A 229 0.13 4.18 -10.37
C GLY A 229 -0.28 5.55 -10.93
N LEU A 230 -1.58 5.77 -11.09
CA LEU A 230 -2.15 7.03 -11.56
C LEU A 230 -2.17 8.08 -10.44
N SER A 231 -2.10 9.35 -10.81
CA SER A 231 -2.25 10.47 -9.88
C SER A 231 -3.73 10.67 -9.51
N PRO A 232 -4.08 11.02 -8.26
CA PRO A 232 -5.47 11.32 -7.88
C PRO A 232 -6.00 12.60 -8.51
N SER A 233 -7.33 12.75 -8.55
CA SER A 233 -8.03 13.92 -9.12
C SER A 233 -7.64 14.28 -10.57
N THR A 234 -6.99 13.38 -11.31
CA THR A 234 -6.32 13.67 -12.57
C THR A 234 -7.06 13.03 -13.74
N ALA A 235 -7.30 13.81 -14.80
CA ALA A 235 -7.97 13.36 -16.01
C ALA A 235 -7.01 12.57 -16.92
N TYR A 236 -7.26 11.27 -17.06
CA TYR A 236 -6.56 10.40 -18.00
C TYR A 236 -7.49 10.05 -19.17
N THR A 237 -6.95 9.94 -20.38
CA THR A 237 -7.70 9.50 -21.57
C THR A 237 -7.10 8.20 -22.08
N PHE A 238 -7.87 7.13 -22.01
CA PHE A 238 -7.45 5.78 -22.39
C PHE A 238 -7.93 5.40 -23.79
N THR A 239 -7.08 4.69 -24.53
CA THR A 239 -7.45 3.92 -25.73
C THR A 239 -6.77 2.55 -25.68
N VAL A 240 -7.32 1.59 -26.43
CA VAL A 240 -6.77 0.23 -26.53
C VAL A 240 -6.54 -0.12 -28.00
N LYS A 241 -5.45 -0.84 -28.29
CA LYS A 241 -5.19 -1.49 -29.58
C LYS A 241 -5.04 -2.98 -29.38
N ALA A 242 -5.45 -3.78 -30.35
CA ALA A 242 -5.15 -5.20 -30.43
C ALA A 242 -3.86 -5.44 -31.22
N ARG A 243 -3.12 -6.50 -30.86
CA ARG A 243 -1.93 -6.99 -31.56
C ARG A 243 -2.04 -8.50 -31.77
N ASP A 244 -1.66 -8.97 -32.95
CA ASP A 244 -1.65 -10.38 -33.35
C ASP A 244 -0.36 -11.12 -32.92
N ALA A 245 -0.08 -12.28 -33.50
CA ALA A 245 1.19 -12.99 -33.33
C ALA A 245 2.33 -12.46 -34.22
N ALA A 246 2.05 -11.61 -35.20
CA ALA A 246 3.03 -11.05 -36.14
C ALA A 246 3.60 -9.70 -35.74
N GLY A 247 2.93 -8.99 -34.83
CA GLY A 247 3.23 -7.61 -34.45
C GLY A 247 2.34 -6.59 -35.17
N ASN A 248 1.42 -7.03 -36.06
CA ASN A 248 0.47 -6.13 -36.69
C ASN A 248 -0.48 -5.60 -35.60
N THR A 249 -0.69 -4.29 -35.60
CA THR A 249 -1.39 -3.58 -34.52
C THR A 249 -2.60 -2.85 -35.08
N SER A 250 -3.75 -2.99 -34.43
CA SER A 250 -5.02 -2.40 -34.87
C SER A 250 -5.02 -0.87 -34.84
N GLY A 251 -6.08 -0.29 -35.42
CA GLY A 251 -6.53 1.05 -35.05
C GLY A 251 -6.82 1.15 -33.54
N ALA A 252 -6.79 2.38 -33.00
CA ALA A 252 -7.15 2.62 -31.61
C ALA A 252 -8.67 2.58 -31.42
N SER A 253 -9.11 2.03 -30.28
CA SER A 253 -10.51 2.02 -29.84
C SER A 253 -11.11 3.42 -29.74
N ASN A 254 -12.43 3.49 -29.46
CA ASN A 254 -12.99 4.71 -28.87
C ASN A 254 -12.19 5.12 -27.62
N SER A 255 -12.01 6.42 -27.42
CA SER A 255 -11.34 6.96 -26.24
C SER A 255 -12.29 7.05 -25.05
N VAL A 256 -11.78 6.78 -23.84
CA VAL A 256 -12.51 6.99 -22.59
C VAL A 256 -11.72 7.96 -21.70
N SER A 257 -12.31 9.10 -21.37
CA SER A 257 -11.74 10.04 -20.40
C SER A 257 -12.23 9.70 -19.00
N VAL A 258 -11.31 9.48 -18.07
CA VAL A 258 -11.58 9.16 -16.67
C VAL A 258 -10.72 10.06 -15.79
N THR A 259 -11.36 11.00 -15.09
CA THR A 259 -10.74 11.62 -13.91
C THR A 259 -10.69 10.59 -12.80
N THR A 260 -9.50 10.24 -12.30
CA THR A 260 -9.35 9.42 -11.08
C THR A 260 -10.15 10.03 -9.94
N SER A 261 -10.55 9.20 -8.98
CA SER A 261 -11.21 9.71 -7.77
C SER A 261 -10.27 10.67 -7.03
N ALA A 262 -10.83 11.54 -6.20
CA ALA A 262 -10.03 12.33 -5.28
C ALA A 262 -9.15 11.41 -4.43
N GLY A 263 -7.96 11.87 -4.08
CA GLY A 263 -7.09 11.15 -3.16
C GLY A 263 -7.78 11.00 -1.80
N SER A 264 -7.92 9.78 -1.30
CA SER A 264 -8.13 9.52 0.14
C SER A 264 -6.88 10.00 0.87
N GLY A 265 -6.82 11.30 1.15
CA GLY A 265 -5.57 12.07 1.19
C GLY A 265 -4.47 11.50 2.09
N GLY A 266 -3.39 11.03 1.46
CA GLY A 266 -2.02 11.21 1.94
C GLY A 266 -1.36 12.25 1.02
N GLY A 267 -0.89 13.37 1.56
CA GLY A 267 -0.31 14.48 0.78
C GLY A 267 -0.80 15.89 1.17
N THR A 268 -2.03 16.01 1.68
CA THR A 268 -2.42 17.09 2.60
C THR A 268 -3.21 16.42 3.72
N GLY A 269 -2.61 16.33 4.90
CA GLY A 269 -3.02 15.38 5.92
C GLY A 269 -4.50 15.45 6.33
N PHE A 270 -5.01 14.32 6.82
CA PHE A 270 -6.13 14.35 7.75
C PHE A 270 -5.69 15.16 8.97
N LYS A 271 -6.29 16.34 9.15
CA LYS A 271 -5.85 17.37 10.10
C LYS A 271 -7.01 17.72 11.00
N GLN A 272 -6.91 17.36 12.27
CA GLN A 272 -8.07 17.36 13.14
C GLN A 272 -7.79 17.94 14.54
N ALA A 273 -8.22 19.19 14.72
CA ALA A 273 -8.41 19.85 16.00
C ALA A 273 -9.77 19.42 16.59
N ALA A 274 -9.80 18.33 17.36
CA ALA A 274 -11.05 17.73 17.87
C ALA A 274 -10.92 17.33 19.34
N PRO A 275 -10.97 18.29 20.29
CA PRO A 275 -10.99 17.98 21.70
C PRO A 275 -12.27 17.21 22.09
N TYR A 276 -12.22 16.51 23.22
CA TYR A 276 -13.30 15.60 23.62
C TYR A 276 -14.46 16.37 24.25
N LEU A 277 -15.68 16.03 23.84
CA LEU A 277 -16.94 16.51 24.40
C LEU A 277 -17.77 15.29 24.82
N TYR A 278 -18.20 15.27 26.08
CA TYR A 278 -18.88 14.14 26.70
C TYR A 278 -20.19 14.59 27.35
N GLU A 279 -21.34 14.15 26.84
CA GLU A 279 -22.66 14.67 27.27
C GLU A 279 -23.18 14.05 28.59
N GLY A 280 -22.46 13.08 29.19
CA GLY A 280 -22.94 12.36 30.37
C GLY A 280 -22.72 13.05 31.72
N TRP A 281 -21.66 13.86 31.86
CA TRP A 281 -21.30 14.53 33.12
C TRP A 281 -20.41 15.76 32.91
N GLY A 282 -20.06 16.45 34.00
CA GLY A 282 -19.05 17.53 33.98
C GLY A 282 -19.52 18.85 33.37
N ASP A 283 -20.82 19.14 33.46
CA ASP A 283 -21.43 20.39 32.96
C ASP A 283 -21.10 20.65 31.47
N PRO A 284 -21.52 19.75 30.55
CA PRO A 284 -21.19 19.81 29.13
C PRO A 284 -21.62 21.16 28.52
N PRO A 285 -20.68 21.96 27.98
CA PRO A 285 -21.00 23.27 27.46
C PRO A 285 -21.66 23.16 26.08
N ASN A 286 -22.57 24.07 25.76
CA ASN A 286 -23.19 24.13 24.45
C ASN A 286 -22.12 24.20 23.33
N PRO A 287 -22.04 23.22 22.41
CA PRO A 287 -20.92 23.16 21.48
C PRO A 287 -20.94 24.31 20.46
N ALA A 288 -22.11 24.81 20.06
CA ALA A 288 -22.19 25.96 19.16
C ALA A 288 -21.67 27.25 19.84
N THR A 289 -21.89 27.42 21.15
CA THR A 289 -21.27 28.50 21.93
C THR A 289 -19.75 28.36 21.96
N VAL A 290 -19.22 27.15 22.22
CA VAL A 290 -17.77 26.87 22.22
C VAL A 290 -17.16 27.16 20.84
N MET A 291 -17.76 26.67 19.76
CA MET A 291 -17.30 26.91 18.38
C MET A 291 -17.28 28.40 18.03
N ASN A 292 -18.29 29.16 18.46
CA ASN A 292 -18.38 30.60 18.20
C ASN A 292 -17.35 31.41 19.01
N ALA A 293 -17.01 30.98 20.23
CA ALA A 293 -16.03 31.66 21.07
C ALA A 293 -14.57 31.33 20.72
N THR A 294 -14.31 30.14 20.18
CA THR A 294 -12.94 29.59 20.04
C THR A 294 -12.49 29.42 18.58
N GLY A 295 -13.43 29.35 17.63
CA GLY A 295 -13.16 29.00 16.24
C GLY A 295 -13.03 27.49 15.96
N VAL A 296 -13.07 26.61 16.98
CA VAL A 296 -12.99 25.15 16.78
C VAL A 296 -14.14 24.65 15.90
N LYS A 297 -13.89 23.62 15.08
CA LYS A 297 -14.87 23.07 14.13
C LYS A 297 -15.16 21.57 14.25
N TRP A 298 -14.41 20.86 15.09
CA TRP A 298 -14.62 19.44 15.32
C TRP A 298 -14.60 19.14 16.82
N PHE A 299 -15.35 18.12 17.21
CA PHE A 299 -15.29 17.53 18.55
C PHE A 299 -15.18 16.01 18.44
N THR A 300 -14.43 15.43 19.36
CA THR A 300 -14.47 13.99 19.58
C THR A 300 -15.61 13.71 20.57
N MET A 301 -16.71 13.16 20.07
CA MET A 301 -17.91 12.87 20.86
C MET A 301 -17.68 11.56 21.63
N ALA A 302 -17.73 11.64 22.96
CA ALA A 302 -17.40 10.54 23.85
C ALA A 302 -18.63 10.06 24.64
N PHE A 303 -18.84 8.76 24.88
CA PHE A 303 -18.21 7.58 24.24
C PHE A 303 -19.31 6.67 23.69
N VAL A 304 -19.02 5.92 22.62
CA VAL A 304 -19.88 4.84 22.14
C VAL A 304 -19.46 3.53 22.82
N LEU A 305 -20.40 2.91 23.52
CA LEU A 305 -20.23 1.68 24.29
C LEU A 305 -21.32 0.65 23.94
N ASP A 306 -21.20 -0.57 24.45
CA ASP A 306 -22.18 -1.64 24.28
C ASP A 306 -23.30 -1.51 25.33
N SER A 307 -24.54 -1.28 24.89
CA SER A 307 -25.74 -1.37 25.74
C SER A 307 -26.15 -2.81 26.07
N GLY A 308 -25.37 -3.79 25.62
CA GLY A 308 -25.60 -5.22 25.77
C GLY A 308 -25.82 -5.89 24.41
N GLY A 309 -25.05 -6.94 24.13
CA GLY A 309 -25.22 -7.75 22.93
C GLY A 309 -24.56 -7.19 21.68
N CYS A 310 -23.46 -6.44 21.81
CA CYS A 310 -22.79 -5.74 20.70
C CYS A 310 -23.70 -4.70 20.03
N ASN A 311 -24.42 -3.93 20.84
CA ASN A 311 -25.29 -2.86 20.39
C ASN A 311 -24.74 -1.48 20.81
N PRO A 312 -24.33 -0.63 19.85
CA PRO A 312 -23.78 0.69 20.16
C PRO A 312 -24.83 1.63 20.75
N ALA A 313 -24.47 2.25 21.85
CA ALA A 313 -25.21 3.32 22.51
C ALA A 313 -24.22 4.36 23.06
N TRP A 314 -24.65 5.62 23.16
CA TRP A 314 -23.86 6.64 23.84
C TRP A 314 -23.82 6.28 25.33
N ASP A 315 -22.61 6.14 25.89
CA ASP A 315 -22.40 5.83 27.31
C ASP A 315 -23.10 4.53 27.76
N GLY A 316 -23.28 3.59 26.83
CA GLY A 316 -23.94 2.29 27.03
C GLY A 316 -25.43 2.36 27.37
N SER A 317 -26.02 3.57 27.41
CA SER A 317 -27.30 3.82 28.08
C SER A 317 -28.14 4.95 27.44
N ARG A 318 -27.50 5.99 26.89
CA ARG A 318 -28.16 7.03 26.10
C ARG A 318 -28.38 6.53 24.66
N PRO A 319 -29.54 6.82 24.04
CA PRO A 319 -29.92 6.23 22.76
C PRO A 319 -28.98 6.69 21.64
N LEU A 320 -28.61 5.78 20.73
CA LEU A 320 -27.69 6.07 19.61
C LEU A 320 -28.16 7.24 18.73
N THR A 321 -29.46 7.46 18.61
CA THR A 321 -30.05 8.61 17.92
C THR A 321 -31.15 9.25 18.77
N GLY A 322 -31.32 10.57 18.63
CA GLY A 322 -32.07 11.37 19.60
C GLY A 322 -31.26 11.64 20.89
N GLY A 323 -31.92 12.15 21.92
CA GLY A 323 -31.26 12.48 23.19
C GLY A 323 -30.31 13.68 23.13
N ALA A 324 -29.45 13.80 24.14
CA ALA A 324 -28.49 14.90 24.28
C ALA A 324 -27.42 14.85 23.19
N ASP A 325 -26.82 13.68 22.96
CA ASP A 325 -25.71 13.46 22.04
C ASP A 325 -26.09 13.82 20.60
N GLN A 326 -27.24 13.34 20.08
CA GLN A 326 -27.76 13.80 18.79
C GLN A 326 -28.01 15.31 18.75
N SER A 327 -28.48 15.91 19.85
CA SER A 327 -28.78 17.34 19.91
C SER A 327 -27.50 18.18 19.85
N ALA A 328 -26.42 17.75 20.52
CA ALA A 328 -25.10 18.35 20.41
C ALA A 328 -24.53 18.22 18.99
N ILE A 329 -24.62 17.02 18.39
CA ILE A 329 -24.16 16.74 17.03
C ILE A 329 -24.89 17.60 15.98
N ASN A 330 -26.21 17.78 16.15
CA ASN A 330 -27.00 18.66 15.29
C ASN A 330 -26.54 20.13 15.43
N GLN A 331 -26.26 20.61 16.64
CA GLN A 331 -25.77 21.97 16.88
C GLN A 331 -24.37 22.20 16.28
N ILE A 332 -23.46 21.24 16.42
CA ILE A 332 -22.12 21.26 15.82
C ILE A 332 -22.23 21.43 14.30
N ARG A 333 -23.08 20.62 13.65
CA ARG A 333 -23.30 20.67 12.20
C ARG A 333 -24.00 21.95 11.75
N SER A 334 -24.95 22.46 12.53
CA SER A 334 -25.57 23.78 12.28
C SER A 334 -24.58 24.94 12.39
N ALA A 335 -23.54 24.83 13.22
CA ALA A 335 -22.45 25.80 13.34
C ALA A 335 -21.30 25.59 12.32
N GLY A 336 -21.52 24.75 11.30
CA GLY A 336 -20.56 24.47 10.23
C GLY A 336 -19.38 23.60 10.66
N GLY A 337 -19.55 22.78 11.69
CA GLY A 337 -18.59 21.77 12.15
C GLY A 337 -19.03 20.34 11.83
N ASP A 338 -18.26 19.37 12.31
CA ASP A 338 -18.59 17.94 12.24
C ASP A 338 -17.92 17.17 13.40
N ILE A 339 -18.09 15.85 13.46
CA ILE A 339 -17.80 15.05 14.66
C ILE A 339 -16.89 13.84 14.42
N VAL A 340 -16.32 13.34 15.52
CA VAL A 340 -15.60 12.07 15.62
C VAL A 340 -16.20 11.28 16.79
N PRO A 341 -17.10 10.32 16.57
CA PRO A 341 -17.49 9.37 17.61
C PRO A 341 -16.27 8.56 18.06
N SER A 342 -16.00 8.63 19.36
CA SER A 342 -14.99 7.81 20.03
C SER A 342 -15.64 6.61 20.67
N PHE A 343 -15.09 5.42 20.43
CA PHE A 343 -15.59 4.13 20.90
C PHE A 343 -14.62 3.59 21.95
N GLY A 344 -15.09 3.29 23.16
CA GLY A 344 -14.26 2.81 24.26
C GLY A 344 -14.11 3.85 25.39
N GLY A 345 -12.86 4.16 25.77
CA GLY A 345 -12.50 4.96 26.94
C GLY A 345 -12.37 4.14 28.23
N TRP A 346 -11.87 4.75 29.31
CA TRP A 346 -11.42 4.08 30.54
C TRP A 346 -12.46 3.17 31.23
N GLN A 347 -13.75 3.52 31.14
CA GLN A 347 -14.86 2.88 31.87
C GLN A 347 -16.01 2.42 30.97
N GLY A 348 -16.83 1.52 31.52
CA GLY A 348 -18.09 1.09 30.92
C GLY A 348 -17.98 -0.20 30.10
N SER A 349 -19.11 -0.64 29.56
CA SER A 349 -19.22 -1.89 28.79
C SER A 349 -18.74 -1.67 27.36
N LYS A 350 -17.45 -1.89 27.07
CA LYS A 350 -16.89 -1.54 25.75
C LYS A 350 -17.29 -2.52 24.65
N LEU A 351 -17.45 -2.00 23.42
CA LEU A 351 -17.78 -2.81 22.24
C LEU A 351 -16.61 -3.70 21.81
N GLY A 352 -15.36 -3.22 21.89
CA GLY A 352 -14.19 -4.02 21.55
C GLY A 352 -14.03 -5.21 22.51
N ALA A 353 -14.26 -5.03 23.81
CA ALA A 353 -14.36 -6.15 24.75
C ALA A 353 -15.53 -7.10 24.39
N ASN A 354 -16.78 -6.61 24.41
CA ASN A 354 -17.99 -7.44 24.47
C ASN A 354 -18.46 -8.05 23.13
N CYS A 355 -18.14 -7.46 21.98
CA CYS A 355 -18.57 -8.01 20.69
C CYS A 355 -17.95 -9.39 20.41
N SER A 356 -18.76 -10.38 20.05
CA SER A 356 -18.35 -11.79 19.93
C SER A 356 -17.34 -12.08 18.80
N SER A 357 -17.20 -11.19 17.82
CA SER A 357 -16.29 -11.33 16.69
C SER A 357 -15.94 -9.97 16.08
N ALA A 358 -14.89 -9.93 15.26
CA ALA A 358 -14.52 -8.72 14.50
C ALA A 358 -15.62 -8.29 13.51
N GLY A 359 -16.37 -9.26 12.95
CA GLY A 359 -17.52 -8.97 12.08
C GLY A 359 -18.69 -8.35 12.84
N ALA A 360 -18.99 -8.84 14.05
CA ALA A 360 -20.00 -8.23 14.91
C ALA A 360 -19.61 -6.81 15.33
N LEU A 361 -18.35 -6.60 15.72
CA LEU A 361 -17.81 -5.28 16.06
C LEU A 361 -17.83 -4.32 14.86
N ALA A 362 -17.46 -4.77 13.67
CA ALA A 362 -17.56 -3.98 12.44
C ALA A 362 -19.01 -3.57 12.14
N GLY A 363 -19.98 -4.48 12.34
CA GLY A 363 -21.40 -4.17 12.23
C GLY A 363 -21.90 -3.17 13.27
N ALA A 364 -21.40 -3.24 14.51
CA ALA A 364 -21.69 -2.24 15.54
C ALA A 364 -21.12 -0.86 15.18
N ILE A 365 -19.87 -0.78 14.72
CA ILE A 365 -19.26 0.47 14.26
C ILE A 365 -20.03 1.04 13.05
N GLN A 366 -20.42 0.19 12.09
CA GLN A 366 -21.18 0.59 10.91
C GLN A 366 -22.53 1.25 11.27
N LYS A 367 -23.29 0.72 12.25
CA LYS A 367 -24.54 1.35 12.72
C LYS A 367 -24.35 2.84 13.08
N VAL A 368 -23.22 3.19 13.69
CA VAL A 368 -22.90 4.58 14.09
C VAL A 368 -22.47 5.42 12.89
N ILE A 369 -21.69 4.83 11.98
CA ILE A 369 -21.31 5.46 10.70
C ILE A 369 -22.55 5.81 9.87
N ASP A 370 -23.49 4.87 9.76
CA ASP A 370 -24.73 5.05 9.00
C ASP A 370 -25.64 6.09 9.66
N ALA A 371 -25.85 5.99 10.98
CA ALA A 371 -26.70 6.91 11.75
C ALA A 371 -26.25 8.38 11.65
N TYR A 372 -24.95 8.62 11.48
CA TYR A 372 -24.38 9.96 11.45
C TYR A 372 -23.71 10.37 10.13
N SER A 373 -23.62 9.50 9.13
CA SER A 373 -22.86 9.72 7.89
C SER A 373 -21.42 10.18 8.15
N LEU A 374 -20.67 9.38 8.91
CA LEU A 374 -19.36 9.77 9.46
C LEU A 374 -18.23 9.83 8.43
N LYS A 375 -17.31 10.78 8.64
CA LYS A 375 -16.06 10.94 7.88
C LYS A 375 -14.83 10.41 8.65
N SER A 376 -14.93 10.32 9.97
CA SER A 376 -13.88 9.82 10.84
C SER A 376 -14.47 9.14 12.08
N ILE A 377 -13.81 8.08 12.55
CA ILE A 377 -14.08 7.41 13.83
C ILE A 377 -12.79 7.27 14.64
N ASP A 378 -12.94 7.14 15.94
CA ASP A 378 -11.85 6.96 16.90
C ASP A 378 -12.12 5.73 17.77
N MET A 379 -11.16 4.81 17.85
CA MET A 379 -11.19 3.69 18.82
C MET A 379 -10.27 4.05 19.96
N ASP A 380 -10.83 4.47 21.10
CA ASP A 380 -10.09 4.87 22.28
C ASP A 380 -9.95 3.66 23.20
N ILE A 381 -8.84 2.93 23.04
CA ILE A 381 -8.65 1.62 23.64
C ILE A 381 -7.81 1.75 24.92
N GLU A 382 -8.44 1.37 26.02
CA GLU A 382 -7.89 1.57 27.37
C GLU A 382 -8.01 0.29 28.22
N ASN A 383 -7.29 0.28 29.35
CA ASN A 383 -7.44 -0.70 30.43
C ASN A 383 -7.15 -2.17 30.02
N THR A 384 -7.27 -3.07 30.99
CA THR A 384 -6.92 -4.50 30.91
C THR A 384 -7.83 -5.32 30.00
N ASP A 385 -9.04 -4.84 29.70
CA ASP A 385 -10.04 -5.54 28.91
C ASP A 385 -9.97 -5.25 27.40
N GLU A 386 -9.36 -4.13 26.98
CA GLU A 386 -9.15 -3.79 25.57
C GLU A 386 -7.68 -3.54 25.20
N PHE A 387 -7.02 -2.56 25.84
CA PHE A 387 -5.67 -2.17 25.43
C PHE A 387 -4.62 -3.24 25.74
N GLU A 388 -4.65 -3.79 26.96
CA GLU A 388 -3.71 -4.85 27.38
C GLU A 388 -4.16 -6.26 26.96
N ASN A 389 -5.28 -6.35 26.23
CA ASN A 389 -5.85 -7.60 25.76
C ASN A 389 -5.52 -7.85 24.28
N GLU A 390 -4.49 -8.67 24.07
CA GLU A 390 -3.99 -9.09 22.75
C GLU A 390 -5.05 -9.59 21.76
N ALA A 391 -6.07 -10.30 22.25
CA ALA A 391 -7.13 -10.86 21.41
C ALA A 391 -8.18 -9.79 21.05
N VAL A 392 -8.42 -8.84 21.95
CA VAL A 392 -9.32 -7.71 21.70
C VAL A 392 -8.67 -6.67 20.79
N GLN A 393 -7.39 -6.34 20.95
CA GLN A 393 -6.62 -5.55 19.96
C GLN A 393 -6.78 -6.14 18.55
N ALA A 394 -6.57 -7.45 18.40
CA ALA A 394 -6.68 -8.14 17.11
C ALA A 394 -8.10 -8.04 16.51
N LYS A 395 -9.12 -8.17 17.36
CA LYS A 395 -10.54 -8.06 17.01
C LYS A 395 -10.91 -6.63 16.56
N ILE A 396 -10.41 -5.61 17.26
CA ILE A 396 -10.61 -4.19 16.95
C ILE A 396 -9.94 -3.83 15.62
N LEU A 397 -8.66 -4.16 15.43
CA LEU A 397 -7.95 -3.88 14.18
C LEU A 397 -8.58 -4.59 12.96
N THR A 398 -9.06 -5.82 13.14
CA THR A 398 -9.76 -6.58 12.09
C THR A 398 -11.14 -5.98 11.77
N ALA A 399 -11.83 -5.45 12.79
CA ALA A 399 -13.09 -4.73 12.59
C ALA A 399 -12.87 -3.41 11.84
N LEU A 400 -11.87 -2.60 12.26
CA LEU A 400 -11.50 -1.36 11.58
C LEU A 400 -11.10 -1.57 10.12
N LYS A 401 -10.34 -2.63 9.82
CA LYS A 401 -10.01 -3.00 8.43
C LYS A 401 -11.28 -3.22 7.59
N THR A 402 -12.23 -3.98 8.13
CA THR A 402 -13.52 -4.26 7.47
C THR A 402 -14.33 -2.97 7.28
N VAL A 403 -14.41 -2.13 8.32
CA VAL A 403 -15.12 -0.85 8.30
C VAL A 403 -14.50 0.11 7.26
N LYS A 404 -13.17 0.23 7.20
CA LYS A 404 -12.50 1.10 6.23
C LYS A 404 -12.66 0.62 4.79
N ALA A 405 -12.66 -0.70 4.57
CA ALA A 405 -12.97 -1.29 3.25
C ALA A 405 -14.43 -1.02 2.81
N ASN A 406 -15.39 -1.04 3.75
CA ASN A 406 -16.79 -0.77 3.48
C ASN A 406 -17.10 0.72 3.24
N ASN A 407 -16.29 1.64 3.78
CA ASN A 407 -16.55 3.09 3.75
C ASN A 407 -15.37 3.86 3.09
N PRO A 408 -15.26 3.87 1.74
CA PRO A 408 -14.16 4.53 1.05
C PRO A 408 -14.04 6.02 1.41
N GLY A 409 -12.91 6.39 2.01
CA GLY A 409 -12.63 7.76 2.45
C GLY A 409 -12.88 8.03 3.93
N LEU A 410 -13.47 7.08 4.68
CA LEU A 410 -13.51 7.12 6.14
C LEU A 410 -12.10 7.11 6.71
N LYS A 411 -11.86 7.95 7.73
CA LYS A 411 -10.59 8.01 8.47
C LYS A 411 -10.69 7.29 9.81
N THR A 412 -9.74 6.39 10.09
CA THR A 412 -9.69 5.60 11.33
C THR A 412 -8.57 6.09 12.25
N ILE A 413 -8.95 6.52 13.45
CA ILE A 413 -8.03 6.82 14.54
C ILE A 413 -8.05 5.65 15.54
N VAL A 414 -6.91 5.34 16.14
CA VAL A 414 -6.83 4.51 17.35
C VAL A 414 -6.09 5.32 18.43
N THR A 415 -6.78 5.60 19.53
CA THR A 415 -6.25 6.33 20.69
C THR A 415 -5.89 5.34 21.81
N PHE A 416 -4.75 5.53 22.48
CA PHE A 416 -4.25 4.62 23.52
C PHE A 416 -3.21 5.26 24.46
N GLY A 417 -3.00 4.65 25.63
CA GLY A 417 -2.03 5.10 26.65
C GLY A 417 -0.56 4.94 26.23
N THR A 418 0.30 5.85 26.67
CA THR A 418 1.74 5.90 26.34
C THR A 418 2.63 6.02 27.58
N THR A 419 3.92 5.72 27.43
CA THR A 419 4.95 6.19 28.37
C THR A 419 5.49 7.55 27.93
N THR A 420 6.27 8.21 28.79
CA THR A 420 7.00 9.46 28.48
C THR A 420 8.01 9.34 27.34
N THR A 421 8.31 8.13 26.87
CA THR A 421 9.22 7.86 25.74
C THR A 421 8.55 7.09 24.60
N GLY A 422 7.21 6.97 24.62
CA GLY A 422 6.39 6.41 23.54
C GLY A 422 5.59 5.16 23.93
N PRO A 423 5.06 4.42 22.93
CA PRO A 423 4.15 3.31 23.15
C PRO A 423 4.68 2.24 24.12
N THR A 424 3.79 1.70 24.95
CA THR A 424 4.04 0.52 25.81
C THR A 424 4.27 -0.75 24.98
N TYR A 425 4.55 -1.89 25.60
CA TYR A 425 4.53 -3.20 24.91
C TYR A 425 3.25 -3.38 24.07
N TYR A 426 2.09 -3.14 24.67
CA TYR A 426 0.79 -3.27 24.02
C TYR A 426 0.59 -2.27 22.88
N GLY A 427 1.04 -1.02 23.02
CA GLY A 427 1.01 -0.04 21.93
C GLY A 427 1.95 -0.40 20.77
N ASN A 428 3.15 -0.91 21.05
CA ASN A 428 4.07 -1.38 20.02
C ASN A 428 3.49 -2.55 19.23
N ARG A 429 2.92 -3.53 19.94
CA ARG A 429 2.26 -4.72 19.37
C ARG A 429 1.04 -4.34 18.52
N LEU A 430 0.21 -3.41 18.98
CA LEU A 430 -0.95 -2.88 18.26
C LEU A 430 -0.53 -2.34 16.87
N ILE A 431 0.53 -1.54 16.83
CA ILE A 431 1.08 -0.93 15.61
C ILE A 431 1.66 -2.01 14.67
N GLU A 432 2.38 -2.99 15.20
CA GLU A 432 2.90 -4.14 14.45
C GLU A 432 1.78 -5.00 13.86
N GLN A 433 0.73 -5.28 14.64
CA GLN A 433 -0.42 -6.05 14.18
C GLN A 433 -1.21 -5.28 13.10
N ALA A 434 -1.37 -3.96 13.24
CA ALA A 434 -2.01 -3.11 12.25
C ALA A 434 -1.27 -3.13 10.89
N LYS A 435 0.07 -3.11 10.91
CA LYS A 435 0.91 -3.34 9.72
C LYS A 435 0.72 -4.75 9.17
N SER A 436 0.85 -5.77 10.02
CA SER A 436 0.82 -7.19 9.66
C SER A 436 -0.48 -7.62 8.96
N ILE A 437 -1.64 -7.23 9.50
CA ILE A 437 -2.93 -7.58 8.88
C ILE A 437 -3.34 -6.62 7.75
N GLY A 438 -2.59 -5.54 7.51
CA GLY A 438 -2.97 -4.46 6.59
C GLY A 438 -4.28 -3.79 7.03
N ALA A 439 -4.33 -3.30 8.27
CA ALA A 439 -5.50 -2.64 8.84
C ALA A 439 -5.72 -1.20 8.32
N ASP A 440 -4.67 -0.58 7.77
CA ASP A 440 -4.67 0.77 7.19
C ASP A 440 -5.24 1.84 8.14
N ILE A 441 -4.69 1.90 9.36
CA ILE A 441 -5.04 2.93 10.36
C ILE A 441 -4.49 4.29 9.92
N ASP A 442 -5.35 5.31 9.86
CA ASP A 442 -4.92 6.65 9.43
C ASP A 442 -4.15 7.41 10.51
N VAL A 443 -4.52 7.27 11.80
CA VAL A 443 -3.84 7.95 12.90
C VAL A 443 -3.70 7.05 14.13
N PHE A 444 -2.49 6.97 14.66
CA PHE A 444 -2.23 6.46 16.01
C PHE A 444 -2.13 7.65 16.96
N THR A 445 -3.05 7.76 17.91
CA THR A 445 -3.09 8.86 18.88
C THR A 445 -2.61 8.35 20.24
N ILE A 446 -1.68 9.07 20.86
CA ILE A 446 -1.25 8.78 22.23
C ILE A 446 -1.97 9.66 23.25
N MET A 447 -2.12 9.15 24.46
CA MET A 447 -2.56 9.90 25.66
C MET A 447 -1.37 10.18 26.60
N PRO A 448 -0.60 11.26 26.39
CA PRO A 448 0.60 11.57 27.17
C PRO A 448 0.27 12.31 28.47
N PHE A 449 -0.41 11.64 29.38
CA PHE A 449 -0.69 12.11 30.73
C PHE A 449 -0.80 10.93 31.71
N ASP A 450 -0.83 11.23 33.01
CA ASP A 450 -0.87 10.26 34.11
C ASP A 450 0.36 9.35 34.19
N PHE A 451 1.53 9.95 33.97
CA PHE A 451 2.84 9.31 34.10
C PHE A 451 3.29 9.06 35.55
N GLY A 452 2.49 9.42 36.55
CA GLY A 452 2.76 9.21 37.98
C GLY A 452 3.44 10.39 38.69
N GLY A 453 3.24 11.62 38.21
CA GLY A 453 3.71 12.86 38.84
C GLY A 453 4.75 13.64 38.02
N GLY A 454 4.72 13.52 36.69
CA GLY A 454 5.59 14.24 35.77
C GLY A 454 5.41 15.76 35.87
N SER A 455 6.52 16.48 36.08
CA SER A 455 6.52 17.96 36.18
C SER A 455 6.78 18.70 34.87
N ASP A 456 7.43 18.05 33.88
CA ASP A 456 7.61 18.60 32.53
C ASP A 456 6.65 17.94 31.53
N MET A 457 5.39 18.37 31.55
CA MET A 457 4.37 17.86 30.64
C MET A 457 4.60 18.26 29.17
N TYR A 458 5.41 19.29 28.90
CA TYR A 458 5.84 19.60 27.54
C TYR A 458 6.86 18.56 27.05
N GLY A 459 7.95 18.37 27.79
CA GLY A 459 9.01 17.42 27.45
C GLY A 459 8.48 15.98 27.38
N ASN A 460 7.67 15.55 28.35
CA ASN A 460 7.05 14.23 28.35
C ASN A 460 6.13 14.00 27.12
N THR A 461 5.33 15.00 26.74
CA THR A 461 4.46 14.92 25.55
C THR A 461 5.27 14.79 24.26
N VAL A 462 6.29 15.64 24.09
CA VAL A 462 7.15 15.64 22.89
C VAL A 462 7.96 14.34 22.79
N ASN A 463 8.55 13.87 23.89
CA ASN A 463 9.31 12.63 23.92
C ASN A 463 8.43 11.39 23.64
N ALA A 464 7.19 11.38 24.13
CA ALA A 464 6.22 10.33 23.80
C ALA A 464 5.83 10.33 22.31
N ALA A 465 5.60 11.52 21.74
CA ALA A 465 5.26 11.68 20.32
C ALA A 465 6.43 11.31 19.39
N GLU A 466 7.67 11.67 19.73
CA GLU A 466 8.88 11.22 19.03
C GLU A 466 9.04 9.70 19.10
N GLY A 467 8.78 9.09 20.25
CA GLY A 467 8.80 7.64 20.44
C GLY A 467 7.79 6.91 19.56
N LEU A 468 6.54 7.39 19.50
CA LEU A 468 5.53 6.87 18.58
C LEU A 468 5.98 7.02 17.11
N LYS A 469 6.47 8.20 16.73
CA LYS A 469 6.94 8.46 15.36
C LYS A 469 8.11 7.55 14.97
N ALA A 470 9.06 7.31 15.87
CA ALA A 470 10.13 6.32 15.68
C ALA A 470 9.60 4.88 15.53
N LYS A 471 8.56 4.52 16.28
CA LYS A 471 7.88 3.22 16.14
C LYS A 471 7.16 3.08 14.79
N LEU A 472 6.49 4.12 14.32
CA LEU A 472 5.84 4.11 13.00
C LEU A 472 6.87 3.98 11.86
N LYS A 473 7.95 4.77 11.88
CA LYS A 473 9.03 4.66 10.87
C LYS A 473 9.61 3.24 10.80
N SER A 474 9.99 2.67 11.95
CA SER A 474 10.58 1.33 12.02
C SER A 474 9.62 0.20 11.64
N THR A 475 8.32 0.35 11.90
CA THR A 475 7.31 -0.68 11.57
C THR A 475 6.81 -0.59 10.13
N PHE A 476 6.69 0.62 9.57
CA PHE A 476 6.09 0.84 8.26
C PHE A 476 7.11 1.04 7.11
N GLY A 477 8.33 1.47 7.42
CA GLY A 477 9.34 1.89 6.43
C GLY A 477 9.22 3.36 6.00
N TRP A 478 8.55 4.19 6.82
CA TRP A 478 8.26 5.59 6.51
C TRP A 478 9.41 6.56 6.82
N ASP A 479 9.41 7.71 6.15
CA ASP A 479 10.20 8.88 6.54
C ASP A 479 9.56 9.63 7.72
N ASP A 480 10.24 10.66 8.25
CA ASP A 480 9.71 11.42 9.39
C ASP A 480 8.42 12.16 9.05
N ALA A 481 8.32 12.80 7.88
CA ALA A 481 7.15 13.59 7.49
C ALA A 481 5.89 12.73 7.35
N THR A 482 6.01 11.57 6.70
CA THR A 482 4.92 10.59 6.60
C THR A 482 4.54 10.08 7.98
N ALA A 483 5.51 9.70 8.81
CA ALA A 483 5.25 9.18 10.14
C ALA A 483 4.59 10.21 11.08
N TYR A 484 4.99 11.49 11.07
CA TYR A 484 4.28 12.55 11.79
C TYR A 484 2.84 12.71 11.28
N SER A 485 2.61 12.67 9.97
CA SER A 485 1.26 12.73 9.38
C SER A 485 0.35 11.53 9.70
N HIS A 486 0.85 10.57 10.48
CA HIS A 486 0.13 9.43 11.06
C HIS A 486 0.09 9.42 12.61
N ILE A 487 0.62 10.43 13.31
CA ILE A 487 0.49 10.56 14.78
C ILE A 487 -0.58 11.57 15.21
N GLY A 488 -1.17 11.32 16.37
CA GLY A 488 -2.01 12.25 17.11
C GLY A 488 -1.59 12.38 18.57
N ILE A 489 -1.97 13.49 19.20
CA ILE A 489 -1.87 13.73 20.64
C ILE A 489 -3.28 13.98 21.19
N SER A 490 -3.67 13.22 22.22
CA SER A 490 -4.84 13.50 23.06
C SER A 490 -4.35 13.82 24.48
N GLY A 491 -4.21 15.09 24.83
CA GLY A 491 -3.73 15.51 26.16
C GLY A 491 -4.81 15.46 27.25
N MET A 492 -4.49 15.93 28.45
CA MET A 492 -5.46 16.26 29.50
C MET A 492 -5.22 17.70 29.96
N ASN A 493 -6.27 18.52 30.08
CA ASN A 493 -6.11 19.96 30.34
C ASN A 493 -6.02 20.30 31.83
N GLY A 494 -5.10 21.20 32.19
CA GLY A 494 -4.82 21.54 33.59
C GLY A 494 -4.25 20.33 34.34
N LEU A 495 -4.82 20.00 35.49
CA LEU A 495 -4.41 18.83 36.28
C LEU A 495 -4.93 17.53 35.66
N SER A 496 -4.05 16.53 35.52
CA SER A 496 -4.40 15.12 35.28
C SER A 496 -4.82 14.40 36.56
N ASP A 497 -5.23 13.12 36.50
CA ASP A 497 -5.62 12.35 37.68
C ASP A 497 -4.44 12.10 38.66
N GLN A 498 -3.22 11.98 38.13
CA GLN A 498 -1.95 11.99 38.88
C GLN A 498 -1.45 13.41 39.24
N GLN A 499 -2.31 14.42 39.12
CA GLN A 499 -2.06 15.83 39.43
C GLN A 499 -0.97 16.50 38.58
N GLU A 500 -0.69 15.96 37.40
CA GLU A 500 0.30 16.50 36.46
C GLU A 500 -0.27 17.77 35.79
N ASN A 501 0.49 18.87 35.78
CA ASN A 501 -0.06 20.19 35.44
C ASN A 501 0.28 20.62 34.00
N THR A 502 -0.66 20.42 33.08
CA THR A 502 -0.62 20.93 31.72
C THR A 502 -1.28 22.31 31.66
N THR A 503 -0.51 23.38 31.82
CA THR A 503 -1.02 24.77 31.74
C THR A 503 -1.35 25.21 30.29
N PRO A 504 -2.07 26.32 30.07
CA PRO A 504 -2.30 26.86 28.73
C PRO A 504 -0.99 27.19 27.98
N GLU A 505 0.07 27.59 28.67
CA GLU A 505 1.39 27.87 28.09
C GLU A 505 2.09 26.59 27.64
N ILE A 506 1.95 25.49 28.41
CA ILE A 506 2.42 24.16 28.03
C ILE A 506 1.63 23.66 26.81
N TRP A 507 0.30 23.78 26.84
CA TRP A 507 -0.56 23.37 25.72
C TRP A 507 -0.31 24.18 24.44
N THR A 508 -0.01 25.47 24.58
CA THR A 508 0.43 26.34 23.48
C THR A 508 1.70 25.79 22.82
N LYS A 509 2.72 25.41 23.61
CA LYS A 509 3.94 24.80 23.08
C LYS A 509 3.70 23.43 22.42
N ILE A 510 2.83 22.59 23.00
CA ILE A 510 2.44 21.29 22.40
C ILE A 510 1.78 21.52 21.04
N ARG A 511 0.87 22.50 20.94
CA ARG A 511 0.19 22.90 19.71
C ARG A 511 1.16 23.48 18.67
N ASP A 512 2.10 24.32 19.09
CA ASP A 512 3.13 24.89 18.21
C ASP A 512 4.09 23.81 17.69
N TRP A 513 4.52 22.88 18.55
CA TRP A 513 5.29 21.70 18.16
C TRP A 513 4.51 20.79 17.19
N SER A 514 3.21 20.60 17.44
CA SER A 514 2.33 19.82 16.56
C SER A 514 2.27 20.43 15.16
N ASN A 515 2.08 21.76 15.09
CA ASN A 515 2.08 22.55 13.86
C ASN A 515 3.43 22.53 13.11
N SER A 516 4.57 22.47 13.82
CA SER A 516 5.90 22.48 13.20
C SER A 516 6.34 21.11 12.67
N HIS A 517 5.68 20.02 13.06
CA HIS A 517 5.98 18.66 12.63
C HIS A 517 4.92 18.06 11.69
N HIS A 518 3.84 18.79 11.41
CA HIS A 518 2.76 18.37 10.49
C HIS A 518 2.04 17.09 10.92
N ILE A 519 1.69 17.01 12.20
CA ILE A 519 0.97 15.86 12.76
C ILE A 519 -0.51 15.83 12.31
N ALA A 520 -1.19 14.70 12.49
CA ALA A 520 -2.56 14.53 12.02
C ALA A 520 -3.63 15.07 13.00
N ARG A 521 -3.45 14.90 14.30
CA ARG A 521 -4.53 15.12 15.29
C ARG A 521 -4.04 15.77 16.57
N LEU A 522 -4.76 16.80 17.01
CA LEU A 522 -4.61 17.40 18.33
C LEU A 522 -5.98 17.43 19.03
N ALA A 523 -6.06 16.71 20.14
CA ALA A 523 -7.23 16.57 20.99
C ALA A 523 -6.80 16.71 22.46
N TYR A 524 -7.76 16.81 23.36
CA TYR A 524 -7.53 16.61 24.80
C TYR A 524 -8.84 16.27 25.52
N TRP A 525 -8.69 15.66 26.69
CA TRP A 525 -9.73 15.43 27.69
C TRP A 525 -9.77 16.59 28.70
N ALA A 526 -10.80 17.45 28.74
CA ALA A 526 -11.97 17.53 27.87
C ALA A 526 -12.50 18.98 27.82
N VAL A 527 -13.34 19.29 26.83
CA VAL A 527 -14.04 20.59 26.72
C VAL A 527 -14.94 20.84 27.93
N ASN A 528 -15.52 19.78 28.51
CA ASN A 528 -16.20 19.78 29.80
C ASN A 528 -15.36 20.43 30.92
N ARG A 529 -14.04 20.23 30.92
CA ARG A 529 -13.13 20.74 31.96
C ARG A 529 -12.51 22.10 31.62
N ASP A 530 -12.73 22.65 30.42
CA ASP A 530 -12.02 23.83 29.90
C ASP A 530 -12.58 25.17 30.43
N ARG A 531 -12.53 25.35 31.75
CA ARG A 531 -12.97 26.54 32.50
C ARG A 531 -12.19 26.66 33.83
N PRO A 532 -11.97 27.88 34.38
CA PRO A 532 -11.25 28.08 35.64
C PRO A 532 -11.90 27.35 36.81
N CYS A 533 -11.07 26.82 37.70
CA CYS A 533 -11.52 25.91 38.75
C CYS A 533 -11.43 26.57 40.14
N ALA A 534 -12.55 27.11 40.64
CA ALA A 534 -12.62 27.77 41.94
C ALA A 534 -12.48 26.74 43.08
N GLY A 535 -11.28 26.67 43.67
CA GLY A 535 -10.88 25.67 44.66
C GLY A 535 -9.80 24.71 44.17
N GLY A 536 -9.57 24.63 42.86
CA GLY A 536 -8.58 23.75 42.23
C GLY A 536 -8.92 22.25 42.36
N GLY A 537 -7.90 21.40 42.17
CA GLY A 537 -8.01 19.95 42.29
C GLY A 537 -8.54 19.24 41.04
N VAL A 538 -8.48 17.91 41.04
CA VAL A 538 -8.92 17.08 39.91
C VAL A 538 -10.43 16.88 39.99
N VAL A 539 -11.17 17.51 39.06
CA VAL A 539 -12.64 17.40 38.96
C VAL A 539 -13.09 17.32 37.50
N SER A 540 -14.34 16.87 37.30
CA SER A 540 -14.93 16.60 35.98
C SER A 540 -15.48 17.81 35.24
N ASN A 541 -15.68 18.94 35.91
CA ASN A 541 -16.30 20.16 35.37
C ASN A 541 -15.36 21.38 35.31
N CYS A 542 -14.12 21.28 35.76
CA CYS A 542 -13.07 22.29 35.55
C CYS A 542 -11.66 21.68 35.62
N SER A 543 -10.66 22.41 35.12
CA SER A 543 -9.31 21.90 34.86
C SER A 543 -8.38 21.84 36.07
N GLY A 544 -8.88 22.15 37.27
CA GLY A 544 -8.08 22.26 38.48
C GLY A 544 -7.17 23.48 38.58
N ILE A 545 -7.11 24.33 37.54
CA ILE A 545 -6.20 25.49 37.47
C ILE A 545 -6.93 26.81 37.18
N ASN A 546 -6.18 27.92 37.23
CA ASN A 546 -6.62 29.23 36.77
C ASN A 546 -6.42 29.36 35.25
N GLN A 547 -7.47 29.77 34.53
CA GLN A 547 -7.49 29.94 33.07
C GLN A 547 -8.70 30.79 32.65
N SER A 548 -8.78 31.21 31.39
CA SER A 548 -10.03 31.70 30.79
C SER A 548 -10.98 30.55 30.44
N ASN A 549 -12.27 30.83 30.26
CA ASN A 549 -13.19 29.86 29.64
C ASN A 549 -12.71 29.48 28.24
N TRP A 550 -12.75 28.18 27.93
CA TRP A 550 -12.41 27.60 26.63
C TRP A 550 -11.00 27.93 26.12
N GLN A 551 -10.04 28.15 27.02
CA GLN A 551 -8.69 28.56 26.68
C GLN A 551 -7.90 27.45 25.98
N PHE A 552 -8.04 26.19 26.42
CA PHE A 552 -7.39 25.05 25.76
C PHE A 552 -8.02 24.78 24.39
N THR A 553 -9.35 24.92 24.27
CA THR A 553 -10.08 24.83 23.00
C THR A 553 -9.61 25.91 22.02
N SER A 554 -9.44 27.15 22.49
CA SER A 554 -8.94 28.27 21.67
C SER A 554 -7.51 28.05 21.19
N ILE A 555 -6.65 27.46 22.03
CA ILE A 555 -5.29 27.06 21.63
C ILE A 555 -5.36 25.96 20.57
N THR A 556 -6.15 24.89 20.82
CA THR A 556 -6.35 23.76 19.90
C THR A 556 -6.97 24.18 18.57
N ALA A 557 -7.83 25.20 18.53
CA ALA A 557 -8.39 25.75 17.29
C ALA A 557 -7.31 26.41 16.39
N GLY A 558 -6.15 26.77 16.95
CA GLY A 558 -4.97 27.22 16.20
C GLY A 558 -4.10 26.06 15.65
N PHE A 559 -4.50 24.80 15.81
CA PHE A 559 -3.82 23.67 15.19
C PHE A 559 -4.13 23.62 13.69
N THR A 560 -3.08 23.75 12.87
CA THR A 560 -3.16 23.79 11.40
C THR A 560 -2.73 22.47 10.74
N GLY A 561 -2.29 21.50 11.52
CA GLY A 561 -1.56 20.31 11.05
C GLY A 561 -0.11 20.64 10.75
#